data_AF-A0A1A8USS9-F1
#
_entry.id   AF-A0A1A8USS9-F1
#
_cell.length_a   1.000
_cell.length_b   1.000
_cell.length_c   1.000
_cell.angle_alpha   90.00
_cell.angle_beta   90.00
_cell.angle_gamma   90.00
#
_symmetry.space_group_name_H-M   'P 1'
#
loop_
_entity.id
_entity.type
_entity.pdbx_description
1 polymer ?
#
loop_
_entity_poly.entity_id
_entity_poly.type
_entity_poly.pdbx_seq_one_letter_code
_entity_poly.pdbx_strand_id
1 'polypeptide(L)'
;MLPRGVLYEGDSNEPISLSGGSAAQSSSIQCFDALLCVQHEGETGDFLTRMRDYMPPAHRQLIETLSVCRSLRDFVIKSSSSDLYQAYNSCVSALADLRSYHLNTVAKYVIVPGNQVRSMGCPLRGVGSALNTTGTGGSNVMVFLKSVRNTTQKALILERPTTSRETKM
;
A
#
# COMPACT_ATOMS: atom_id res chain seq x y z
N MET A 1 -16.46 12.17 5.37
CA MET A 1 -15.72 12.70 6.54
C MET A 1 -16.48 13.88 7.11
N LEU A 2 -16.39 14.10 8.43
CA LEU A 2 -16.94 15.29 9.08
C LEU A 2 -16.07 16.49 8.67
N PRO A 3 -16.60 17.51 7.96
CA PRO A 3 -15.77 18.59 7.38
C PRO A 3 -15.00 19.41 8.40
N ARG A 4 -15.49 19.46 9.64
CA ARG A 4 -14.86 20.18 10.75
C ARG A 4 -14.12 19.25 11.72
N GLY A 5 -13.98 17.95 11.45
CA GLY A 5 -13.43 17.00 12.42
C GLY A 5 -14.37 16.72 13.60
N VAL A 6 -13.80 16.18 14.68
CA VAL A 6 -14.50 15.81 15.92
C VAL A 6 -13.92 16.60 17.08
N LEU A 7 -14.77 17.25 17.89
CA LEU A 7 -14.35 17.87 19.14
C LEU A 7 -14.29 16.81 20.23
N TYR A 8 -13.14 16.67 20.88
CA TYR A 8 -12.95 15.79 22.03
C TYR A 8 -13.17 16.60 23.30
N GLU A 9 -14.43 16.72 23.72
CA GLU A 9 -14.81 17.52 24.90
C GLU A 9 -14.03 17.08 26.15
N GLY A 10 -13.42 18.05 26.84
CA GLY A 10 -12.58 17.82 28.01
C GLY A 10 -11.11 17.47 27.72
N ASP A 11 -10.74 17.25 26.46
CA ASP A 11 -9.37 16.94 26.03
C ASP A 11 -8.82 17.98 25.03
N SER A 12 -9.62 18.37 24.05
CA SER A 12 -9.25 19.39 23.05
C SER A 12 -10.30 20.48 22.93
N ASN A 13 -9.83 21.74 22.87
CA ASN A 13 -10.67 22.90 22.60
C ASN A 13 -10.95 23.11 21.11
N GLU A 14 -10.19 22.44 20.23
CA GLU A 14 -10.36 22.51 18.78
C GLU A 14 -10.77 21.16 18.21
N PRO A 15 -11.64 21.12 17.19
CA PRO A 15 -11.97 19.89 16.49
C PRO A 15 -10.75 19.26 15.79
N ILE A 16 -10.57 17.95 15.98
CA ILE A 16 -9.46 17.18 15.41
C ILE A 16 -9.97 16.33 14.25
N SER A 17 -9.23 16.32 13.15
CA SER A 17 -9.49 15.44 12.01
C SER A 17 -8.52 14.26 12.00
N LEU A 18 -9.05 13.05 12.24
CA LEU A 18 -8.31 11.80 12.16
C LEU A 18 -8.79 10.97 10.96
N SER A 19 -7.87 10.29 10.30
CA SER A 19 -8.20 9.32 9.25
C SER A 19 -9.00 8.16 9.83
N GLY A 20 -9.99 7.69 9.07
CA GLY A 20 -10.68 6.44 9.41
C GLY A 20 -9.76 5.23 9.26
N GLY A 21 -10.19 4.09 9.81
CA GLY A 21 -9.44 2.84 9.74
C GLY A 21 -9.20 2.39 8.29
N SER A 22 -7.98 1.97 7.96
CA SER A 22 -7.66 1.41 6.65
C SER A 22 -6.54 0.38 6.71
N ALA A 23 -6.49 -0.50 5.71
CA ALA A 23 -5.43 -1.52 5.60
C ALA A 23 -4.01 -0.93 5.52
N ALA A 24 -3.87 0.36 5.16
CA ALA A 24 -2.57 1.04 5.14
C ALA A 24 -1.97 1.23 6.54
N GLN A 25 -2.78 1.09 7.60
CA GLN A 25 -2.34 1.09 9.00
C GLN A 25 -1.82 -0.30 9.44
N SER A 26 -1.87 -1.31 8.57
CA SER A 26 -1.27 -2.62 8.84
C SER A 26 0.26 -2.54 8.79
N SER A 27 0.90 -2.76 9.93
CA SER A 27 2.37 -2.76 10.02
C SER A 27 2.99 -3.89 9.21
N SER A 28 2.36 -5.07 9.17
CA SER A 28 2.90 -6.24 8.46
C SER A 28 3.11 -5.98 6.97
N ILE A 29 2.15 -5.33 6.30
CA ILE A 29 2.26 -5.03 4.86
C ILE A 29 3.37 -4.01 4.60
N GLN A 30 3.46 -2.95 5.41
CA GLN A 30 4.53 -1.97 5.27
C GLN A 30 5.91 -2.52 5.65
N CYS A 31 6.00 -3.49 6.57
CA CYS A 31 7.25 -4.20 6.87
C CYS A 31 7.74 -5.00 5.66
N PHE A 32 6.84 -5.70 4.94
CA PHE A 32 7.23 -6.41 3.72
C PHE A 32 7.68 -5.45 2.62
N ASP A 33 7.03 -4.30 2.46
CA ASP A 33 7.51 -3.27 1.54
C ASP A 33 8.93 -2.82 1.88
N ALA A 34 9.17 -2.47 3.15
CA ALA A 34 10.49 -2.02 3.60
C ALA A 34 11.56 -3.11 3.40
N LEU A 35 11.28 -4.35 3.83
CA LEU A 35 12.19 -5.48 3.71
C LEU A 35 12.52 -5.82 2.24
N LEU A 36 11.50 -5.85 1.37
CA LEU A 36 11.66 -6.16 -0.06
C LEU A 36 12.05 -4.92 -0.89
N CYS A 37 12.37 -3.80 -0.24
CA CYS A 37 12.76 -2.56 -0.90
C CYS A 37 11.73 -2.05 -1.94
N VAL A 38 10.44 -2.22 -1.66
CA VAL A 38 9.34 -1.64 -2.45
C VAL A 38 9.13 -0.19 -2.00
N GLN A 39 9.64 0.75 -2.78
CA GLN A 39 9.59 2.18 -2.46
C GLN A 39 8.38 2.85 -3.13
N HIS A 40 7.46 3.36 -2.31
CA HIS A 40 6.29 4.11 -2.76
C HIS A 40 6.58 5.61 -2.68
N GLU A 41 6.36 6.32 -3.77
CA GLU A 41 6.67 7.75 -3.89
C GLU A 41 5.40 8.60 -4.08
N GLY A 42 5.58 9.93 -4.00
CA GLY A 42 4.50 10.92 -4.14
C GLY A 42 3.35 10.69 -3.17
N GLU A 43 2.12 10.99 -3.59
CA GLU A 43 0.93 10.90 -2.74
C GLU A 43 0.72 9.51 -2.12
N THR A 44 1.15 8.44 -2.81
CA THR A 44 1.04 7.07 -2.28
C THR A 44 2.00 6.86 -1.11
N GLY A 45 3.25 7.30 -1.26
CA GLY A 45 4.27 7.26 -0.21
C GLY A 45 3.91 8.14 0.99
N ASP A 46 3.44 9.35 0.74
CA ASP A 46 3.03 10.30 1.77
C ASP A 46 1.85 9.76 2.59
N PHE A 47 0.87 9.15 1.91
CA PHE A 47 -0.26 8.51 2.57
C PHE A 47 0.18 7.34 3.45
N LEU A 48 1.01 6.42 2.93
CA LEU A 48 1.52 5.28 3.71
C LEU A 48 2.34 5.73 4.92
N THR A 49 3.17 6.77 4.76
CA THR A 49 3.98 7.34 5.83
C THR A 49 3.10 7.92 6.93
N ARG A 50 2.10 8.75 6.58
CA ARG A 50 1.12 9.25 7.57
C ARG A 50 0.35 8.13 8.27
N MET A 51 0.05 7.02 7.59
CA MET A 51 -0.64 5.89 8.22
C MET A 51 0.19 5.19 9.30
N ARG A 52 1.51 5.42 9.36
CA ARG A 52 2.35 4.94 10.46
C ARG A 52 2.04 5.66 11.77
N ASP A 53 1.53 6.89 11.74
CA ASP A 53 1.10 7.64 12.94
C ASP A 53 -0.03 6.93 13.70
N TYR A 54 -0.76 6.06 12.99
CA TYR A 54 -1.87 5.25 13.50
C TYR A 54 -1.43 3.84 13.91
N MET A 55 -0.14 3.53 13.84
CA MET A 55 0.42 2.25 14.29
C MET A 55 1.00 2.37 15.71
N PRO A 56 1.04 1.27 16.49
CA PRO A 56 1.79 1.24 17.74
C PRO A 56 3.25 1.69 17.54
N PRO A 57 3.83 2.47 18.47
CA PRO A 57 5.17 3.04 18.30
C PRO A 57 6.26 2.02 17.95
N ALA A 58 6.27 0.86 18.63
CA ALA A 58 7.22 -0.22 18.36
C ALA A 58 7.11 -0.78 16.94
N HIS A 59 5.89 -0.83 16.38
CA HIS A 59 5.68 -1.34 15.02
C HIS A 59 6.14 -0.32 13.97
N ARG A 60 5.89 0.97 14.19
CA ARG A 60 6.42 2.05 13.36
C ARG A 60 7.94 2.01 13.32
N GLN A 61 8.57 1.90 14.49
CA GLN A 61 10.02 1.83 14.62
C GLN A 61 10.62 0.63 13.87
N LEU A 62 9.95 -0.52 13.87
CA LEU A 62 10.38 -1.68 13.09
C LEU A 62 10.41 -1.37 11.58
N ILE A 63 9.36 -0.74 11.05
CA ILE A 63 9.29 -0.37 9.62
C ILE A 63 10.40 0.62 9.26
N GLU A 64 10.62 1.63 10.11
CA GLU A 64 11.68 2.63 9.92
C GLU A 64 13.07 1.99 9.93
N THR A 65 13.31 1.07 10.88
CA THR A 65 14.55 0.31 10.97
C THR A 65 14.79 -0.50 9.69
N LEU A 66 13.78 -1.26 9.23
CA LEU A 66 13.87 -2.04 7.99
C LEU A 66 14.15 -1.15 6.77
N SER A 67 13.63 0.08 6.75
CA SER A 67 13.78 1.01 5.63
C SER A 67 15.19 1.58 5.50
N VAL A 68 15.99 1.61 6.59
CA VAL A 68 17.37 2.11 6.59
C VAL A 68 18.42 1.00 6.65
N CYS A 69 18.00 -0.25 6.92
CA CYS A 69 18.88 -1.40 6.86
C CYS A 69 19.44 -1.63 5.44
N ARG A 70 20.49 -2.45 5.37
CA ARG A 70 21.10 -2.84 4.08
C ARG A 70 20.05 -3.46 3.16
N SER A 71 19.92 -2.91 1.95
CA SER A 71 18.97 -3.37 0.94
C SER A 71 19.10 -4.87 0.66
N LEU A 72 18.06 -5.64 1.01
CA LEU A 72 17.96 -7.06 0.68
C LEU A 72 17.97 -7.24 -0.84
N ARG A 73 17.25 -6.38 -1.57
CA ARG A 73 17.20 -6.41 -3.03
C ARG A 73 18.59 -6.28 -3.64
N ASP A 74 19.40 -5.34 -3.16
CA ASP A 74 20.76 -5.13 -3.66
C ASP A 74 21.69 -6.30 -3.29
N PHE A 75 21.50 -6.89 -2.11
CA PHE A 75 22.22 -8.09 -1.71
C PHE A 75 21.93 -9.25 -2.67
N VAL A 76 20.66 -9.50 -3.00
CA VAL A 76 20.25 -10.56 -3.94
C VAL A 76 20.85 -10.30 -5.33
N ILE A 77 20.75 -9.06 -5.84
CA ILE A 77 21.34 -8.68 -7.14
C ILE A 77 22.85 -8.94 -7.19
N LYS A 78 23.57 -8.70 -6.09
CA LYS A 78 25.02 -8.90 -6.01
C LYS A 78 25.44 -10.36 -5.80
N SER A 79 24.53 -11.23 -5.36
CA SER A 79 24.84 -12.61 -4.97
C SER A 79 25.11 -13.57 -6.13
N SER A 80 24.70 -13.22 -7.36
CA SER A 80 24.74 -14.09 -8.55
C SER A 80 24.06 -15.47 -8.37
N SER A 81 23.24 -15.66 -7.33
CA SER A 81 22.59 -16.94 -7.00
C SER A 81 21.15 -16.97 -7.53
N SER A 82 20.89 -17.82 -8.52
CA SER A 82 19.55 -17.99 -9.11
C SER A 82 18.48 -18.33 -8.06
N ASP A 83 18.80 -19.18 -7.09
CA ASP A 83 17.89 -19.52 -5.98
C ASP A 83 17.48 -18.29 -5.16
N LEU A 84 18.41 -17.37 -4.89
CA LEU A 84 18.12 -16.13 -4.17
C LEU A 84 17.26 -15.17 -5.02
N TYR A 85 17.51 -15.08 -6.33
CA TYR A 85 16.65 -14.32 -7.24
C TYR A 85 15.22 -14.87 -7.24
N GLN A 86 15.08 -16.19 -7.36
CA GLN A 86 13.79 -16.87 -7.38
C GLN A 86 13.05 -16.66 -6.06
N ALA A 87 13.69 -16.89 -4.92
CA ALA A 87 13.08 -16.70 -3.60
C ALA A 87 12.61 -15.26 -3.38
N TYR A 88 13.45 -14.27 -3.71
CA TYR A 88 13.07 -12.86 -3.62
C TYR A 88 11.88 -12.53 -4.53
N ASN A 89 11.93 -12.96 -5.80
CA ASN A 89 10.86 -12.70 -6.75
C ASN A 89 9.56 -13.40 -6.35
N SER A 90 9.62 -14.59 -5.75
CA SER A 90 8.44 -15.26 -5.17
C SER A 90 7.80 -14.43 -4.05
N CYS A 91 8.59 -13.82 -3.15
CA CYS A 91 8.06 -12.93 -2.12
C CYS A 91 7.39 -11.68 -2.71
N VAL A 92 8.04 -11.02 -3.68
CA VAL A 92 7.47 -9.85 -4.36
C VAL A 92 6.18 -10.21 -5.11
N SER A 93 6.16 -11.37 -5.76
CA SER A 93 4.98 -11.85 -6.50
C SER A 93 3.82 -12.15 -5.56
N ALA A 94 4.06 -12.83 -4.43
CA ALA A 94 3.04 -13.09 -3.43
C ALA A 94 2.45 -11.78 -2.86
N LEU A 95 3.27 -10.75 -2.64
CA LEU A 95 2.80 -9.44 -2.21
C LEU A 95 1.98 -8.72 -3.29
N ALA A 96 2.37 -8.86 -4.56
CA ALA A 96 1.61 -8.32 -5.70
C ALA A 96 0.26 -9.04 -5.89
N ASP A 97 0.21 -10.36 -5.66
CA ASP A 97 -1.00 -11.17 -5.71
C ASP A 97 -1.96 -10.79 -4.58
N LEU A 98 -1.45 -10.62 -3.36
CA LEU A 98 -2.22 -10.11 -2.23
C LEU A 98 -2.86 -8.76 -2.56
N ARG A 99 -2.10 -7.83 -3.14
CA ARG A 99 -2.59 -6.50 -3.55
C ARG A 99 -3.61 -6.58 -4.68
N SER A 100 -3.43 -7.50 -5.62
CA SER A 100 -4.36 -7.74 -6.72
C SER A 100 -5.69 -8.31 -6.21
N TYR A 101 -5.62 -9.27 -5.29
CA TYR A 101 -6.79 -9.81 -4.61
C TYR A 101 -7.52 -8.71 -3.82
N HIS A 102 -6.79 -7.93 -3.03
CA HIS A 102 -7.38 -6.84 -2.25
C HIS A 102 -8.06 -5.78 -3.12
N LEU A 103 -7.50 -5.44 -4.29
CA LEU A 103 -8.15 -4.55 -5.26
C LEU A 103 -9.49 -5.13 -5.73
N ASN A 104 -9.56 -6.43 -6.03
CA ASN A 104 -10.81 -7.10 -6.40
C ASN A 104 -11.81 -7.13 -5.24
N THR A 105 -11.35 -7.35 -4.01
CA THR A 105 -12.19 -7.27 -2.80
C THR A 105 -12.79 -5.88 -2.65
N VAL A 106 -11.98 -4.82 -2.76
CA VAL A 106 -12.47 -3.43 -2.67
C VAL A 106 -13.44 -3.11 -3.81
N ALA A 107 -13.18 -3.59 -5.03
CA ALA A 107 -14.11 -3.44 -6.13
C ALA A 107 -15.48 -4.09 -5.81
N LYS A 108 -15.47 -5.34 -5.32
CA LYS A 108 -16.68 -6.12 -5.00
C LYS A 108 -17.48 -5.55 -3.84
N TYR A 109 -16.82 -5.09 -2.78
CA TYR A 109 -17.48 -4.75 -1.51
C TYR A 109 -17.65 -3.25 -1.28
N VAL A 110 -16.92 -2.39 -1.99
CA VAL A 110 -17.01 -0.93 -1.82
C VAL A 110 -17.49 -0.26 -3.11
N ILE A 111 -16.79 -0.48 -4.22
CA ILE A 111 -17.06 0.25 -5.48
C ILE A 111 -18.39 -0.16 -6.10
N VAL A 112 -18.63 -1.46 -6.28
CA VAL A 112 -19.86 -1.97 -6.90
C VAL A 112 -21.10 -1.59 -6.06
N PRO A 113 -21.15 -1.85 -4.74
CA PRO A 113 -22.29 -1.42 -3.92
C PRO A 113 -22.45 0.10 -3.88
N GLY A 114 -21.34 0.86 -3.76
CA GLY A 114 -21.36 2.32 -3.76
C GLY A 114 -21.96 2.90 -5.05
N ASN A 115 -21.64 2.29 -6.20
CA ASN A 115 -22.23 2.67 -7.49
C ASN A 115 -23.72 2.31 -7.60
N GLN A 116 -24.13 1.16 -7.07
CA GLN A 116 -25.54 0.73 -7.06
C GLN A 116 -26.42 1.68 -6.24
N VAL A 117 -25.98 2.06 -5.04
CA VAL A 117 -26.70 3.01 -4.16
C VAL A 117 -26.80 4.40 -4.82
N ARG A 118 -25.75 4.85 -5.52
CA ARG A 118 -25.81 6.10 -6.29
C ARG A 118 -26.85 6.05 -7.41
N SER A 119 -27.01 4.91 -8.06
CA SER A 119 -27.98 4.72 -9.16
C SER A 119 -29.43 4.65 -8.65
N MET A 120 -29.66 3.98 -7.52
CA MET A 120 -31.01 3.79 -6.97
C MET A 120 -31.48 4.92 -6.04
N GLY A 121 -30.58 5.82 -5.64
CA GLY A 121 -30.86 6.87 -4.65
C GLY A 121 -30.80 6.33 -3.21
N CYS A 122 -30.09 7.03 -2.33
CA CYS A 122 -30.02 6.64 -0.92
C CYS A 122 -31.22 7.26 -0.15
N PRO A 123 -32.03 6.48 0.59
CA PRO A 123 -33.13 7.00 1.40
C PRO A 123 -32.64 7.91 2.56
N LEU A 124 -31.37 7.79 2.94
CA LEU A 124 -30.76 8.56 4.01
C LEU A 124 -30.25 9.91 3.46
N ARG A 125 -30.95 11.00 3.79
CA ARG A 125 -30.47 12.38 3.56
C ARG A 125 -29.11 12.58 4.24
N GLY A 126 -28.13 13.08 3.49
CA GLY A 126 -26.81 13.49 4.03
C GLY A 126 -25.63 12.60 3.66
N VAL A 127 -25.85 11.46 2.98
CA VAL A 127 -24.76 10.65 2.44
C VAL A 127 -24.24 11.31 1.17
N GLY A 128 -23.15 12.08 1.31
CA GLY A 128 -22.58 12.88 0.22
C GLY A 128 -22.12 12.08 -1.00
N SER A 129 -21.97 12.78 -2.12
CA SER A 129 -21.55 12.32 -3.47
C SER A 129 -20.24 11.48 -3.52
N ALA A 130 -19.49 11.37 -2.41
CA ALA A 130 -18.18 10.74 -2.31
C ALA A 130 -18.20 9.21 -2.07
N LEU A 131 -19.34 8.55 -2.27
CA LEU A 131 -19.56 7.13 -1.89
C LEU A 131 -18.66 6.09 -2.57
N ASN A 132 -17.92 6.43 -3.63
CA ASN A 132 -17.17 5.43 -4.42
C ASN A 132 -15.71 5.78 -4.75
N THR A 133 -15.24 6.99 -4.49
CA THR A 133 -13.87 7.38 -4.83
C THR A 133 -12.94 7.40 -3.63
N THR A 134 -13.45 7.78 -2.46
CA THR A 134 -12.62 8.03 -1.28
C THR A 134 -12.72 6.85 -0.32
N GLY A 135 -11.58 6.22 -0.04
CA GLY A 135 -11.49 5.18 0.99
C GLY A 135 -11.66 5.76 2.38
N THR A 136 -11.92 4.90 3.37
CA THR A 136 -12.10 5.30 4.78
C THR A 136 -10.87 6.02 5.37
N GLY A 137 -9.67 5.68 4.90
CA GLY A 137 -8.43 6.36 5.26
C GLY A 137 -8.27 7.76 4.64
N GLY A 138 -9.10 8.11 3.65
CA GLY A 138 -9.11 9.42 2.99
C GLY A 138 -8.38 9.46 1.63
N SER A 139 -7.89 8.34 1.10
CA SER A 139 -7.24 8.29 -0.22
C SER A 139 -8.23 8.02 -1.35
N ASN A 140 -7.88 8.37 -2.59
CA ASN A 140 -8.57 7.86 -3.76
C ASN A 140 -8.29 6.36 -3.89
N VAL A 141 -9.25 5.52 -3.50
CA VAL A 141 -8.98 4.12 -3.16
C VAL A 141 -8.47 3.31 -4.35
N MET A 142 -9.04 3.50 -5.54
CA MET A 142 -8.63 2.73 -6.72
C MET A 142 -7.29 3.19 -7.30
N VAL A 143 -7.03 4.50 -7.27
CA VAL A 143 -5.73 5.06 -7.69
C VAL A 143 -4.64 4.57 -6.75
N PHE A 144 -4.86 4.68 -5.44
CA PHE A 144 -3.94 4.22 -4.41
C PHE A 144 -3.65 2.72 -4.51
N LEU A 145 -4.67 1.87 -4.59
CA LEU A 145 -4.50 0.41 -4.64
C LEU A 145 -3.78 -0.05 -5.93
N LYS A 146 -4.08 0.58 -7.07
CA LYS A 146 -3.35 0.30 -8.33
C LYS A 146 -1.90 0.75 -8.23
N SER A 147 -1.65 1.93 -7.64
CA SER A 147 -0.30 2.47 -7.43
C SER A 147 0.56 1.50 -6.62
N VAL A 148 0.13 1.12 -5.42
CA VAL A 148 0.90 0.21 -4.56
C VAL A 148 1.15 -1.15 -5.23
N ARG A 149 0.15 -1.72 -5.93
CA ARG A 149 0.31 -2.98 -6.67
C ARG A 149 1.36 -2.84 -7.78
N ASN A 150 1.25 -1.81 -8.61
CA ASN A 150 2.15 -1.60 -9.73
C ASN A 150 3.59 -1.35 -9.25
N THR A 151 3.78 -0.58 -8.17
CA THR A 151 5.08 -0.38 -7.54
C THR A 151 5.68 -1.70 -7.03
N THR A 152 4.86 -2.58 -6.46
CA THR A 152 5.30 -3.93 -6.06
C THR A 152 5.82 -4.72 -7.24
N GLN A 153 5.07 -4.74 -8.35
CA GLN A 153 5.45 -5.50 -9.54
C GLN A 153 6.77 -4.99 -10.14
N LYS A 154 7.02 -3.67 -10.07
CA LYS A 154 8.30 -3.08 -10.50
C LYS A 154 9.50 -3.47 -9.63
N ALA A 155 9.27 -3.97 -8.41
CA ALA A 155 10.35 -4.40 -7.52
C ALA A 155 10.93 -5.77 -7.91
N LEU A 156 10.27 -6.53 -8.80
CA LEU A 156 10.79 -7.76 -9.37
C LEU A 156 12.17 -7.53 -9.98
N ILE A 157 13.05 -8.50 -9.80
CA ILE A 157 14.37 -8.48 -10.43
C ILE A 157 14.25 -9.27 -11.73
N LEU A 158 14.46 -8.60 -12.86
CA LEU A 158 14.52 -9.25 -14.17
C LEU A 158 15.89 -9.93 -14.31
N GLU A 159 15.90 -11.20 -14.68
CA GLU A 159 17.15 -11.88 -15.03
C GLU A 159 17.80 -11.14 -16.21
N ARG A 160 19.12 -10.90 -16.12
CA ARG A 160 19.86 -10.36 -17.27
C ARG A 160 19.81 -11.40 -18.40
N PRO A 161 19.66 -10.99 -19.67
CA PRO A 161 19.86 -11.89 -20.78
C PRO A 161 21.25 -12.50 -20.64
N THR A 162 21.33 -13.83 -20.57
CA THR A 162 22.59 -14.54 -20.67
C THR A 162 23.22 -14.18 -22.00
N THR A 163 24.27 -13.35 -22.00
CA THR A 163 25.11 -13.17 -23.17
C THR A 163 25.75 -14.53 -23.45
N SER A 164 25.22 -15.23 -24.44
CA SER A 164 25.83 -16.42 -25.02
C SER A 164 27.28 -16.07 -25.37
N ARG A 165 28.23 -16.72 -24.69
CA ARG A 165 29.63 -16.70 -25.10
C ARG A 165 29.70 -17.35 -26.48
N GLU A 166 29.82 -16.54 -27.53
CA GLU A 166 30.29 -17.02 -28.82
C GLU A 166 31.72 -17.53 -28.63
N THR A 167 31.86 -18.85 -28.63
CA THR A 167 33.13 -19.53 -28.81
C THR A 167 33.60 -19.24 -30.23
N LYS A 168 34.51 -18.27 -30.38
CA LYS A 168 35.28 -18.15 -31.63
C LYS A 168 36.26 -19.33 -31.68
N MET A 169 36.01 -20.22 -32.63
CA MET A 169 36.92 -21.25 -33.11
C MET A 169 37.92 -20.63 -34.09
#